data_AF-A0A8T6QNC9-F1
#
_entry.id   AF-A0A8T6QNC9-F1
#
_cell.length_a   1.000
_cell.length_b   1.000
_cell.length_c   1.000
_cell.angle_alpha   90.00
_cell.angle_beta   90.00
_cell.angle_gamma   90.00
#
_symmetry.space_group_name_H-M   'P 1'
#
loop_
_entity.id
_entity.type
_entity.pdbx_description
1 polymer ?
#
loop_
_entity_poly.entity_id
_entity_poly.type
_entity_poly.pdbx_seq_one_letter_code
_entity_poly.pdbx_strand_id
1 'polypeptide(L)'
;MRRHYGQSGFTLIELLVVIIIIGVLAAITLPSFLNQANRARSTEAEIFLGAWLREQQADYLEQGEFSDDAGELDAGLNNFRILVNPFTNHQTAAGLNVSGLRIRALPTKPSLKQFMGKVWYDPDSSRVDFVICDDEGTNAFMDSKTYCPN
;
A
#
# COMPACT_ATOMS: atom_id res chain seq x y z
N MET A 1 47.66 5.49 -51.46
CA MET A 1 46.25 5.20 -51.78
C MET A 1 45.42 5.32 -50.52
N ARG A 2 44.61 6.39 -50.38
CA ARG A 2 43.66 6.55 -49.28
C ARG A 2 42.30 5.99 -49.72
N ARG A 3 41.86 4.87 -49.15
CA ARG A 3 40.52 4.32 -49.37
C ARG A 3 39.51 5.19 -48.62
N HIS A 4 38.63 5.87 -49.34
CA HIS A 4 37.43 6.44 -48.77
C HIS A 4 36.47 5.29 -48.42
N TYR A 5 36.27 5.03 -47.13
CA TYR A 5 35.15 4.24 -46.65
C TYR A 5 33.88 5.04 -46.97
N GLY A 6 33.14 4.61 -47.98
CA GLY A 6 31.85 5.21 -48.33
C GLY A 6 30.93 5.14 -47.12
N GLN A 7 30.41 6.29 -46.69
CA GLN A 7 29.38 6.35 -45.67
C GLN A 7 28.13 5.67 -46.22
N SER A 8 27.90 4.43 -45.81
CA SER A 8 26.67 3.70 -46.10
C SER A 8 25.51 4.33 -45.32
N GLY A 9 24.54 4.91 -46.03
CA GLY A 9 23.31 5.42 -45.43
C GLY A 9 22.41 4.29 -44.93
N PHE A 10 21.73 4.52 -43.81
CA PHE A 10 20.70 3.62 -43.27
C PHE A 10 19.56 3.43 -44.27
N THR A 11 19.07 2.20 -44.42
CA THR A 11 17.90 1.94 -45.27
C THR A 11 16.60 2.26 -44.52
N LEU A 12 15.59 2.80 -45.22
CA LEU A 12 14.26 3.03 -44.63
C LEU A 12 13.62 1.71 -44.16
N ILE A 13 13.91 0.60 -44.84
CA ILE A 13 13.40 -0.71 -44.49
C ILE A 13 14.04 -1.27 -43.20
N GLU A 14 15.32 -0.99 -42.93
CA GLU A 14 15.95 -1.33 -41.64
C GLU A 14 15.24 -0.65 -40.49
N LEU A 15 14.99 0.66 -40.61
CA LEU A 15 14.27 1.38 -39.56
C LEU A 15 12.82 0.90 -39.41
N LEU A 16 12.17 0.54 -40.52
CA LEU A 16 10.80 0.01 -40.50
C LEU A 16 10.71 -1.33 -39.74
N VAL A 17 11.63 -2.26 -39.97
CA VAL A 17 11.63 -3.54 -39.24
C VAL A 17 11.94 -3.32 -37.76
N VAL A 18 12.85 -2.41 -37.43
CA VAL A 18 13.20 -2.10 -36.03
C VAL A 18 12.00 -1.55 -35.24
N ILE A 19 11.26 -0.59 -35.79
CA ILE A 19 10.08 -0.04 -35.10
C ILE A 19 8.96 -1.09 -34.96
N ILE A 20 8.84 -2.02 -35.91
CA ILE A 20 7.88 -3.13 -35.82
C ILE A 20 8.25 -4.04 -34.64
N ILE A 21 9.53 -4.43 -34.53
CA ILE A 21 9.99 -5.29 -33.43
C ILE A 21 9.80 -4.59 -32.09
N ILE A 22 10.20 -3.32 -31.96
CA ILE A 22 10.02 -2.54 -30.73
C ILE A 22 8.53 -2.39 -30.39
N GLY A 23 7.66 -2.19 -31.39
CA GLY A 23 6.21 -2.09 -31.21
C GLY A 23 5.60 -3.37 -30.61
N VAL A 24 5.98 -4.54 -31.12
CA VAL A 24 5.51 -5.83 -30.60
C VAL A 24 6.00 -6.06 -29.16
N LEU A 25 7.27 -5.76 -28.87
CA LEU A 25 7.82 -5.91 -27.53
C LEU A 25 7.15 -4.95 -26.52
N ALA A 26 6.93 -3.70 -26.91
CA ALA A 26 6.29 -2.70 -26.07
C ALA A 26 4.84 -3.08 -25.73
N ALA A 27 4.09 -3.63 -26.69
CA ALA A 27 2.70 -4.04 -26.50
C ALA A 27 2.53 -5.11 -25.42
N ILE A 28 3.46 -6.07 -25.34
CA ILE A 28 3.43 -7.13 -24.32
C ILE A 28 3.91 -6.60 -22.96
N THR A 29 4.94 -5.75 -22.97
CA THR A 29 5.64 -5.35 -21.74
C THR A 29 4.93 -4.25 -20.97
N LEU A 30 4.29 -3.31 -21.66
CA LEU A 30 3.63 -2.16 -21.05
C LEU A 30 2.56 -2.50 -20.00
N PRO A 31 1.59 -3.41 -20.24
CA PRO A 31 0.58 -3.72 -19.23
C PRO A 31 1.20 -4.36 -17.97
N SER A 32 2.22 -5.20 -18.15
CA SER A 32 2.97 -5.80 -17.02
C SER A 32 3.71 -4.73 -16.21
N PHE A 33 4.35 -3.76 -16.88
CA PHE A 33 5.03 -2.65 -16.23
C PHE A 33 4.05 -1.78 -15.41
N LEU A 34 2.89 -1.45 -15.98
CA LEU A 34 1.87 -0.67 -15.27
C LEU A 34 1.33 -1.40 -14.03
N ASN A 35 1.14 -2.72 -14.12
CA ASN A 35 0.73 -3.53 -12.97
C ASN A 35 1.81 -3.56 -11.88
N GLN A 36 3.09 -3.70 -12.25
CA GLN A 36 4.20 -3.64 -11.30
C GLN A 36 4.29 -2.27 -10.61
N ALA A 37 4.11 -1.17 -11.35
CA ALA A 37 4.07 0.17 -10.78
C ALA A 37 2.92 0.34 -9.78
N ASN A 38 1.74 -0.22 -10.07
CA ASN A 38 0.60 -0.19 -9.14
C ASN A 38 0.83 -1.05 -7.89
N ARG A 39 1.47 -2.21 -8.03
CA ARG A 39 1.89 -3.05 -6.90
C ARG A 39 2.89 -2.32 -6.01
N ALA A 40 3.90 -1.68 -6.60
CA ALA A 40 4.89 -0.89 -5.86
C ALA A 40 4.23 0.23 -5.03
N ARG A 41 3.29 0.97 -5.63
CA ARG A 41 2.50 2.00 -4.92
C ARG A 41 1.66 1.42 -3.77
N SER A 42 1.08 0.24 -3.97
CA SER A 42 0.28 -0.42 -2.94
C SER A 42 1.17 -0.87 -1.76
N THR A 43 2.33 -1.45 -2.06
CA THR A 43 3.34 -1.83 -1.06
C THR A 43 3.88 -0.62 -0.30
N GLU A 44 4.03 0.54 -0.94
CA GLU A 44 4.42 1.78 -0.27
C GLU A 44 3.44 2.17 0.84
N ALA A 45 2.13 2.08 0.56
CA ALA A 45 1.09 2.35 1.56
C ALA A 45 1.11 1.32 2.70
N GLU A 46 1.30 0.04 2.39
CA GLU A 46 1.40 -1.03 3.40
C GLU A 46 2.59 -0.83 4.34
N ILE A 47 3.77 -0.49 3.78
CA ILE A 47 4.97 -0.18 4.56
C ILE A 47 4.74 1.03 5.47
N PHE A 48 4.09 2.07 4.95
CA PHE A 48 3.76 3.27 5.73
C PHE A 48 2.83 2.93 6.91
N LEU A 49 1.76 2.16 6.68
CA LEU A 49 0.88 1.67 7.74
C LEU A 49 1.65 0.89 8.81
N GLY A 50 2.55 0.00 8.40
CA GLY A 50 3.37 -0.76 9.34
C GLY A 50 4.40 0.06 10.10
N ALA A 51 4.88 1.17 9.55
CA ALA A 51 5.70 2.13 10.29
C ALA A 51 4.87 2.85 11.35
N TRP A 52 3.73 3.42 10.95
CA TRP A 52 2.83 4.15 11.85
C TRP A 52 2.30 3.29 13.00
N LEU A 53 1.92 2.03 12.75
CA LEU A 53 1.45 1.13 13.82
C LEU A 53 2.54 0.80 14.84
N ARG A 54 3.79 0.66 14.40
CA ARG A 54 4.93 0.42 15.31
C ARG A 54 5.28 1.65 16.12
N GLU A 55 5.09 2.83 15.54
CA GLU A 55 5.19 4.10 16.27
C GLU A 55 4.14 4.18 17.38
N GLN A 56 2.87 3.91 17.06
CA GLN A 56 1.80 3.87 18.07
C GLN A 56 2.02 2.80 19.15
N GLN A 57 2.63 1.68 18.78
CA GLN A 57 3.03 0.66 19.74
C GLN A 57 4.10 1.19 20.71
N ALA A 58 5.08 1.94 20.21
CA ALA A 58 6.10 2.56 21.04
C ALA A 58 5.50 3.64 21.96
N ASP A 59 4.65 4.53 21.42
CA ASP A 59 3.98 5.59 22.19
C ASP A 59 3.20 5.03 23.39
N TYR A 60 2.44 3.96 23.16
CA TYR A 60 1.69 3.31 24.24
C TYR A 60 2.59 2.67 25.29
N LEU A 61 3.73 2.10 24.89
CA LEU A 61 4.69 1.51 25.83
C LEU A 61 5.42 2.58 26.67
N GLU A 62 5.57 3.80 26.14
CA GLU A 62 6.21 4.91 26.83
C GLU A 62 5.24 5.67 27.75
N GLN A 63 4.04 5.97 27.26
CA GLN A 63 3.10 6.91 27.89
C GLN A 63 1.84 6.23 28.43
N GLY A 64 1.57 4.98 28.04
CA GLY A 64 0.34 4.27 28.40
C GLY A 64 -0.89 4.67 27.59
N GLU A 65 -0.73 5.55 26.59
CA GLU A 65 -1.80 6.05 25.73
C GLU A 65 -1.33 6.06 24.26
N PHE A 66 -2.27 5.96 23.32
CA PHE A 66 -2.00 6.14 21.90
C PHE A 66 -2.00 7.64 21.52
N SER A 67 -1.22 8.02 20.51
CA SER A 67 -1.24 9.40 19.99
C SER A 67 -2.59 9.68 19.32
N ASP A 68 -3.30 10.72 19.76
CA ASP A 68 -4.59 11.09 19.18
C ASP A 68 -4.40 11.86 17.86
N ASP A 69 -4.08 11.12 16.81
CA ASP A 69 -3.94 11.61 15.44
C ASP A 69 -5.24 11.45 14.63
N ALA A 70 -6.40 11.53 15.30
CA ALA A 70 -7.70 11.34 14.64
C ALA A 70 -7.91 12.36 13.50
N GLY A 71 -7.97 11.88 12.27
CA GLY A 71 -8.09 12.73 11.09
C GLY A 71 -7.44 12.17 9.84
N GLU A 72 -7.16 13.07 8.89
CA GLU A 72 -6.42 12.77 7.67
C GLU A 72 -4.94 13.12 7.88
N LEU A 73 -4.06 12.15 7.63
CA LEU A 73 -2.62 12.32 7.75
C LEU A 73 -2.00 12.61 6.38
N ASP A 74 -1.14 13.63 6.32
CA ASP A 74 -0.29 13.85 5.15
C ASP A 74 0.97 12.97 5.24
N ALA A 75 0.87 11.80 4.62
CA ALA A 75 1.94 10.81 4.57
C ALA A 75 2.90 11.00 3.39
N GLY A 76 2.70 12.03 2.55
CA GLY A 76 3.44 12.19 1.28
C GLY A 76 3.09 11.14 0.21
N LEU A 77 2.06 10.32 0.44
CA LEU A 77 1.62 9.27 -0.47
C LEU A 77 0.60 9.80 -1.49
N ASN A 78 1.08 10.33 -2.62
CA ASN A 78 0.23 10.99 -3.62
C ASN A 78 -0.94 10.15 -4.19
N ASN A 79 -0.88 8.81 -4.08
CA ASN A 79 -1.94 7.92 -4.57
C ASN A 79 -2.88 7.41 -3.47
N PHE A 80 -2.69 7.84 -2.23
CA PHE A 80 -3.44 7.39 -1.07
C PHE A 80 -3.84 8.54 -0.16
N ARG A 81 -5.04 8.46 0.38
CA ARG A 81 -5.49 9.28 1.50
C ARG A 81 -5.38 8.44 2.76
N ILE A 82 -4.66 8.94 3.76
CA ILE A 82 -4.46 8.24 5.01
C ILE A 82 -5.42 8.78 6.05
N LEU A 83 -6.27 7.90 6.58
CA LEU A 83 -7.26 8.26 7.60
C LEU A 83 -7.01 7.49 8.88
N VAL A 84 -6.82 8.20 9.99
CA VAL A 84 -6.72 7.64 11.33
C VAL A 84 -7.98 7.96 12.09
N ASN A 85 -8.58 6.96 12.74
CA ASN A 85 -9.78 7.13 13.54
C ASN A 85 -9.71 6.19 14.76
N PRO A 86 -10.15 6.63 15.94
CA PRO A 86 -10.32 5.73 17.06
C PRO A 86 -11.40 4.68 16.74
N PHE A 87 -11.27 3.52 17.34
CA PHE A 87 -12.33 2.53 17.37
C PHE A 87 -12.60 2.10 18.80
N THR A 88 -13.86 1.74 19.04
CA THR A 88 -14.32 1.13 20.28
C THR A 88 -14.87 -0.25 19.98
N ASN A 89 -14.89 -1.14 20.96
CA ASN A 89 -15.57 -2.44 20.91
C ASN A 89 -15.00 -3.42 19.86
N HIS A 90 -13.69 -3.40 19.61
CA HIS A 90 -13.06 -4.49 18.85
C HIS A 90 -13.00 -5.73 19.74
N GLN A 91 -13.43 -6.90 19.25
CA GLN A 91 -13.35 -8.13 20.04
C GLN A 91 -12.02 -8.86 19.78
N THR A 92 -11.25 -9.12 20.82
CA THR A 92 -10.08 -10.02 20.74
C THR A 92 -10.54 -11.46 20.52
N ALA A 93 -9.61 -12.36 20.18
CA ALA A 93 -9.92 -13.79 20.06
C ALA A 93 -10.47 -14.40 21.36
N ALA A 94 -10.18 -13.78 22.50
CA ALA A 94 -10.69 -14.14 23.82
C ALA A 94 -12.08 -13.54 24.14
N GLY A 95 -12.65 -12.73 23.24
CA GLY A 95 -13.97 -12.13 23.41
C GLY A 95 -14.00 -10.84 24.24
N LEU A 96 -12.84 -10.25 24.54
CA LEU A 96 -12.76 -8.96 25.23
C LEU A 96 -12.97 -7.81 24.26
N ASN A 97 -13.69 -6.78 24.72
CA ASN A 97 -13.82 -5.53 23.99
C ASN A 97 -12.63 -4.63 24.29
N VAL A 98 -11.84 -4.33 23.26
CA VAL A 98 -10.70 -3.42 23.32
C VAL A 98 -10.95 -2.19 22.46
N SER A 99 -10.21 -1.13 22.77
CA SER A 99 -10.21 0.13 22.02
C SER A 99 -8.80 0.43 21.56
N GLY A 100 -8.69 1.27 20.55
CA GLY A 100 -7.40 1.65 19.99
C GLY A 100 -7.60 2.50 18.73
N LEU A 101 -6.58 2.50 17.87
CA LEU A 101 -6.60 3.31 16.66
C LEU A 101 -6.65 2.45 15.41
N ARG A 102 -7.39 2.94 14.43
CA ARG A 102 -7.44 2.38 13.08
C ARG A 102 -6.83 3.37 12.12
N ILE A 103 -5.91 2.90 11.30
CA ILE A 103 -5.37 3.62 10.15
C ILE A 103 -5.90 2.98 8.86
N ARG A 104 -6.22 3.78 7.85
CA ARG A 104 -6.64 3.31 6.52
C ARG A 104 -5.89 4.06 5.45
N ALA A 105 -5.39 3.33 4.46
CA ALA A 105 -4.89 3.87 3.21
C ALA A 105 -5.94 3.68 2.12
N LEU A 106 -6.67 4.75 1.81
CA LEU A 106 -7.69 4.77 0.76
C LEU A 106 -7.07 5.23 -0.56
N PRO A 107 -7.08 4.41 -1.62
CA PRO A 107 -6.48 4.76 -2.87
C PRO A 107 -7.28 5.84 -3.59
N THR A 108 -6.60 6.76 -4.26
CA THR A 108 -7.24 7.78 -5.10
C THR A 108 -7.67 7.23 -6.46
N LYS A 109 -7.23 6.01 -6.80
CA LYS A 109 -7.52 5.32 -8.07
C LYS A 109 -8.00 3.88 -7.79
N PRO A 110 -9.01 3.40 -8.53
CA PRO A 110 -9.57 2.05 -8.32
C PRO A 110 -8.62 0.91 -8.70
N SER A 111 -7.52 1.20 -9.41
CA SER A 111 -6.52 0.20 -9.82
C SER A 111 -5.50 -0.15 -8.72
N LEU A 112 -5.60 0.47 -7.55
CA LEU A 112 -4.71 0.26 -6.41
C LEU A 112 -5.46 -0.48 -5.31
N LYS A 113 -4.73 -1.31 -4.56
CA LYS A 113 -5.29 -1.94 -3.37
C LYS A 113 -5.42 -0.91 -2.26
N GLN A 114 -6.43 -1.07 -1.41
CA GLN A 114 -6.58 -0.29 -0.19
C GLN A 114 -6.18 -1.16 1.01
N PHE A 115 -5.71 -0.50 2.08
CA PHE A 115 -5.19 -1.18 3.25
C PHE A 115 -5.78 -0.58 4.52
N MET A 116 -5.88 -1.41 5.56
CA MET A 116 -6.26 -1.00 6.91
C MET A 116 -5.29 -1.60 7.91
N GLY A 117 -4.92 -0.79 8.90
CA GLY A 117 -4.24 -1.20 10.11
C GLY A 117 -5.09 -0.95 11.35
N LYS A 118 -4.96 -1.80 12.37
CA LYS A 118 -5.47 -1.53 13.73
C LYS A 118 -4.36 -1.77 14.73
N VAL A 119 -4.31 -0.94 15.77
CA VAL A 119 -3.46 -1.13 16.95
C VAL A 119 -4.33 -1.04 18.20
N TRP A 120 -4.12 -1.92 19.17
CA TRP A 120 -4.82 -1.93 20.45
C TRP A 120 -3.95 -2.49 21.56
N TYR A 121 -4.29 -2.14 22.79
CA TYR A 121 -3.81 -2.84 23.97
C TYR A 121 -4.69 -4.05 24.25
N ASP A 122 -4.10 -5.24 24.29
CA ASP A 122 -4.76 -6.47 24.70
C ASP A 122 -4.51 -6.71 26.20
N PRO A 123 -5.54 -6.58 27.05
CA PRO A 123 -5.40 -6.78 28.48
C PRO A 123 -5.16 -8.25 28.86
N ASP A 124 -5.50 -9.23 28.02
CA ASP A 124 -5.26 -10.65 28.31
C ASP A 124 -3.78 -11.00 28.16
N SER A 125 -3.15 -10.50 27.10
CA SER A 125 -1.73 -10.74 26.83
C SER A 125 -0.81 -9.69 27.48
N SER A 126 -1.37 -8.61 28.02
CA SER A 126 -0.65 -7.44 28.55
C SER A 126 0.33 -6.85 27.53
N ARG A 127 -0.08 -6.80 26.26
CA ARG A 127 0.74 -6.32 25.14
C ARG A 127 -0.07 -5.40 24.25
N VAL A 128 0.65 -4.56 23.52
CA VAL A 128 0.07 -3.79 22.42
C VAL A 128 0.25 -4.60 21.14
N ASP A 129 -0.85 -4.97 20.52
CA ASP A 129 -0.88 -5.75 19.29
C ASP A 129 -1.39 -4.89 18.13
N PHE A 130 -0.98 -5.25 16.92
CA PHE A 130 -1.47 -4.61 15.71
C PHE A 130 -1.66 -5.63 14.59
N VAL A 131 -2.51 -5.27 13.62
CA VAL A 131 -2.75 -6.08 12.41
C VAL A 131 -2.88 -5.16 11.21
N ILE A 132 -2.33 -5.59 10.06
CA ILE A 132 -2.42 -4.91 8.76
C ILE A 132 -3.05 -5.86 7.75
N CYS A 133 -3.92 -5.31 6.92
CA CYS A 133 -4.81 -6.10 6.08
C CYS A 133 -5.14 -5.37 4.79
N ASP A 134 -5.30 -6.14 3.73
CA ASP A 134 -5.93 -5.69 2.51
C ASP A 134 -7.42 -5.47 2.79
N ASP A 135 -7.96 -4.32 2.42
CA ASP A 135 -9.38 -4.02 2.56
C ASP A 135 -10.01 -4.16 1.15
N GLU A 136 -10.81 -5.18 0.88
CA GLU A 136 -11.39 -5.38 -0.46
C GLU A 136 -12.62 -4.50 -0.76
N GLY A 137 -12.95 -3.53 0.10
CA GLY A 137 -13.98 -2.52 -0.19
C GLY A 137 -15.41 -3.03 -0.09
N THR A 138 -15.62 -4.24 0.43
CA THR A 138 -16.93 -4.64 0.94
C THR A 138 -17.09 -4.09 2.35
N ASN A 139 -18.30 -3.66 2.72
CA ASN A 139 -18.66 -3.15 4.05
C ASN A 139 -18.46 -4.18 5.20
N ALA A 140 -17.68 -5.24 4.99
CA ALA A 140 -17.31 -6.27 5.95
C ALA A 140 -16.54 -5.73 7.18
N PHE A 141 -16.03 -4.50 7.11
CA PHE A 141 -15.25 -3.87 8.18
C PHE A 141 -16.07 -3.05 9.19
N MET A 142 -17.40 -2.98 9.01
CA MET A 142 -18.34 -2.48 10.03
C MET A 142 -18.62 -3.54 11.12
N ASP A 143 -18.21 -4.80 10.94
CA ASP A 143 -18.37 -5.82 11.96
C ASP A 143 -17.11 -5.93 12.83
N SER A 144 -17.30 -5.59 14.11
CA SER A 144 -16.33 -5.57 15.22
C SER A 144 -15.55 -6.87 15.47
N LYS A 145 -15.82 -7.94 14.72
CA LYS A 145 -15.43 -9.32 15.05
C LYS A 145 -14.38 -9.95 14.15
N THR A 146 -14.03 -9.33 13.02
CA THR A 146 -13.18 -10.02 12.04
C THR A 146 -11.77 -9.44 12.07
N TYR A 147 -10.93 -10.11 12.86
CA TYR A 147 -9.49 -10.22 12.62
C TYR A 147 -9.32 -10.53 11.14
N CYS A 148 -8.51 -9.74 10.45
CA CYS A 148 -8.51 -9.68 9.00
C CYS A 148 -8.52 -11.06 8.34
N PRO A 149 -9.59 -11.38 7.59
CA PRO A 149 -9.68 -12.67 6.95
C PRO A 149 -8.69 -12.67 5.79
N ASN A 150 -7.89 -13.73 5.69
CA ASN A 150 -7.12 -14.04 4.49
C ASN A 150 -8.03 -14.26 3.29
#